data_AF-A0A1E4JID0-F1
#
_entry.id   AF-A0A1E4JID0-F1
#
_cell.length_a   1.000
_cell.length_b   1.000
_cell.length_c   1.000
_cell.angle_alpha   90.00
_cell.angle_beta   90.00
_cell.angle_gamma   90.00
#
_symmetry.space_group_name_H-M   'P 1'
#
loop_
_entity.id
_entity.type
_entity.pdbx_description
1 polymer ?
#
loop_
_entity_poly.entity_id
_entity_poly.type
_entity_poly.pdbx_seq_one_letter_code
_entity_poly.pdbx_strand_id
1 'polypeptide(L)' 'MHTDNPRLSYVHIRVVEKLSVHLRAQTAECVMATFGISINTWTKMKKGVPIRRSVAERLIERVDQYL' A
#
# COMPACT_ATOMS: atom_id res chain seq x y z
N MET A 1 -4.35 17.57 19.37
CA MET A 1 -5.46 16.64 19.09
C MET A 1 -5.06 15.76 17.91
N HIS A 2 -4.56 14.54 18.17
CA HIS A 2 -4.37 13.56 17.10
C HIS A 2 -5.75 12.96 16.81
N THR A 3 -6.39 13.44 15.74
CA THR A 3 -7.62 12.83 15.24
C THR A 3 -7.24 11.49 14.61
N ASP A 4 -7.33 10.42 15.40
CA ASP A 4 -7.39 9.07 14.87
C ASP A 4 -8.62 8.99 13.97
N ASN A 5 -8.41 9.10 12.66
CA ASN A 5 -9.46 8.89 11.68
C ASN A 5 -9.60 7.38 11.49
N PRO A 6 -10.67 6.74 11.98
CA PRO A 6 -10.81 5.27 11.93
C PRO A 6 -10.92 4.73 10.50
N ARG A 7 -11.08 5.61 9.50
CA ARG A 7 -11.11 5.27 8.07
C ARG A 7 -9.73 5.28 7.42
N LEU A 8 -8.68 5.62 8.16
CA LEU A 8 -7.31 5.67 7.68
C LEU A 8 -6.46 4.59 8.35
N SER A 9 -5.49 4.08 7.61
CA SER A 9 -4.56 3.06 8.09
C SER A 9 -3.16 3.35 7.56
N TYR A 10 -2.19 3.20 8.44
CA TYR A 10 -0.77 3.29 8.10
C TYR A 10 -0.28 1.90 7.69
N VAL A 11 0.54 1.85 6.64
CA VAL A 11 1.24 0.63 6.24
C VAL A 11 2.67 0.74 6.75
N HIS A 12 3.13 -0.26 7.50
CA HIS A 12 4.48 -0.27 8.06
C HIS A 12 5.54 -0.31 6.95
N ILE A 13 6.64 0.43 7.11
CA ILE A 13 7.66 0.57 6.06
C ILE A 13 8.23 -0.77 5.57
N ARG A 14 8.43 -1.73 6.49
CA ARG A 14 8.90 -3.09 6.13
C ARG A 14 7.96 -3.83 5.17
N VAL A 15 6.64 -3.59 5.26
CA VAL A 15 5.69 -4.15 4.30
C VAL A 15 5.89 -3.52 2.93
N VAL A 16 6.07 -2.20 2.89
CA VAL A 16 6.35 -1.48 1.64
C VAL A 16 7.64 -1.97 0.99
N GLU A 17 8.69 -2.23 1.77
CA GLU A 17 9.96 -2.79 1.30
C GLU A 17 9.76 -4.19 0.71
N LYS A 18 9.09 -5.10 1.44
CA LYS A 18 8.75 -6.44 0.94
C LYS A 18 7.98 -6.38 -0.38
N LEU A 19 6.94 -5.54 -0.45
CA LEU A 19 6.14 -5.38 -1.67
C LEU A 19 6.99 -4.78 -2.81
N SER A 20 7.90 -3.85 -2.52
CA SER A 20 8.73 -3.21 -3.55
C SER A 20 9.59 -4.21 -4.32
N VAL A 21 10.05 -5.29 -3.67
CA VAL A 21 10.85 -6.36 -4.30
C VAL A 21 10.04 -7.13 -5.36
N HIS A 22 8.72 -7.16 -5.25
CA HIS A 22 7.84 -7.85 -6.18
C HIS A 22 7.42 -7.00 -7.39
N LEU A 23 7.73 -5.69 -7.38
CA LEU A 23 7.47 -4.81 -8.51
C LEU A 23 8.60 -4.89 -9.52
N ARG A 24 8.29 -5.34 -10.74
CA ARG A 24 9.23 -5.26 -11.87
C ARG A 24 9.65 -3.82 -12.18
N ALA A 25 8.74 -2.87 -12.02
CA ALA A 25 9.00 -1.44 -12.20
C ALA A 25 8.10 -0.60 -11.29
N GLN A 26 8.57 0.58 -10.86
CA GLN A 26 7.78 1.51 -10.03
C GLN A 26 6.89 2.43 -10.89
N THR A 27 6.20 1.86 -11.87
CA THR A 27 5.27 2.59 -12.77
C THR A 27 3.83 2.36 -12.34
N ALA A 28 2.93 3.25 -12.76
CA ALA A 28 1.52 3.14 -12.42
C ALA A 28 0.88 1.85 -12.93
N GLU A 29 1.22 1.45 -14.14
CA GLU A 29 0.77 0.20 -14.74
C GLU A 29 1.23 -1.01 -13.94
N CYS A 30 2.53 -1.09 -13.60
CA CYS A 30 3.07 -2.25 -12.89
C CYS A 30 2.51 -2.36 -11.46
N VAL A 31 2.36 -1.24 -10.76
CA VAL A 31 1.74 -1.21 -9.41
C VAL A 31 0.27 -1.66 -9.47
N MET A 32 -0.49 -1.18 -10.45
CA MET A 32 -1.89 -1.57 -10.61
C MET A 32 -2.00 -3.05 -10.99
N ALA A 33 -1.17 -3.53 -11.92
CA ALA A 33 -1.18 -4.93 -12.34
C ALA A 33 -0.78 -5.90 -11.21
N THR A 34 0.20 -5.52 -10.38
CA THR A 34 0.74 -6.40 -9.32
C THR A 34 -0.12 -6.39 -8.06
N PHE A 35 -0.59 -5.21 -7.62
CA PHE A 35 -1.26 -5.05 -6.32
C PHE A 35 -2.72 -4.59 -6.42
N GLY A 36 -3.18 -4.19 -7.61
CA GLY A 36 -4.53 -3.65 -7.82
C GLY A 36 -4.79 -2.33 -7.08
N ILE A 37 -3.73 -1.55 -6.83
CA ILE A 37 -3.81 -0.20 -6.23
C ILE A 37 -3.23 0.84 -7.18
N SER A 38 -3.66 2.09 -7.02
CA SER A 38 -3.11 3.19 -7.82
C SER A 38 -1.69 3.58 -7.38
N ILE A 39 -0.91 4.14 -8.30
CA ILE A 39 0.43 4.68 -8.02
C ILE A 39 0.43 5.74 -6.91
N ASN A 40 -0.67 6.48 -6.77
CA ASN A 40 -0.83 7.49 -5.72
C ASN A 40 -0.94 6.82 -4.34
N THR A 41 -1.69 5.71 -4.25
CA THR A 41 -1.80 4.92 -3.02
C THR A 41 -0.44 4.34 -2.64
N TRP A 42 0.25 3.74 -3.61
CA TRP A 42 1.62 3.25 -3.42
C TRP A 42 2.59 4.33 -2.95
N THR A 43 2.54 5.51 -3.58
CA THR A 43 3.37 6.66 -3.19
C THR A 43 3.06 7.14 -1.77
N LYS A 44 1.79 7.13 -1.34
CA LYS A 44 1.42 7.45 0.05
C LYS A 44 2.04 6.46 1.04
N MET A 45 1.94 5.17 0.75
CA MET A 45 2.55 4.11 1.58
C MET A 45 4.06 4.30 1.71
N LYS A 46 4.77 4.52 0.59
CA LYS A 46 6.22 4.81 0.60
C LYS A 46 6.60 6.04 1.42
N LYS A 47 5.73 7.04 1.48
CA LYS A 47 5.95 8.29 2.23
C LYS A 47 5.52 8.19 3.70
N GLY A 48 5.03 7.04 4.17
CA GLY A 48 4.49 6.88 5.52
C GLY A 48 3.17 7.66 5.75
N VAL A 49 2.49 8.05 4.68
CA VAL A 49 1.21 8.76 4.73
C VAL A 49 0.07 7.73 4.76
N PRO A 50 -0.96 7.93 5.59
CA PRO A 50 -2.03 6.94 5.70
C PRO A 50 -2.85 6.83 4.41
N ILE A 51 -3.34 5.62 4.18
CA ILE A 51 -4.28 5.29 3.10
C ILE A 51 -5.65 4.97 3.68
N ARG A 52 -6.68 4.87 2.83
CA ARG A 52 -8.00 4.43 3.29
C ARG A 52 -7.92 3.01 3.83
N ARG A 53 -8.55 2.76 4.97
CA ARG A 53 -8.62 1.44 5.62
C ARG A 53 -9.11 0.35 4.67
N SER A 54 -10.19 0.59 3.93
CA SER A 54 -10.73 -0.36 2.94
C SER A 54 -9.79 -0.65 1.77
N VAL A 55 -8.79 0.20 1.53
CA VAL A 55 -7.73 -0.07 0.53
C VAL A 55 -6.62 -0.91 1.16
N ALA A 56 -6.27 -0.66 2.42
CA ALA A 56 -5.31 -1.49 3.15
C ALA A 56 -5.83 -2.93 3.33
N GLU A 57 -7.10 -3.10 3.72
CA GLU A 57 -7.74 -4.42 3.88
C GLU A 57 -7.71 -5.22 2.57
N ARG A 58 -8.16 -4.64 1.46
CA ARG A 58 -8.11 -5.28 0.13
C ARG A 58 -6.69 -5.52 -0.37
N LEU A 59 -5.72 -4.69 0.03
CA LEU A 59 -4.33 -4.90 -0.31
C LEU A 59 -3.81 -6.15 0.41
N ILE A 60 -4.06 -6.28 1.72
CA ILE A 60 -3.68 -7.44 2.52
C ILE A 60 -4.22 -8.72 1.90
N GLU A 61 -5.50 -8.78 1.55
CA GLU A 61 -6.12 -9.94 0.89
C GLU A 61 -5.40 -10.37 -0.40
N ARG A 62 -4.80 -9.44 -1.13
CA ARG A 62 -4.10 -9.72 -2.40
C ARG A 62 -2.63 -10.07 -2.21
N VAL A 63 -2.01 -9.48 -1.20
CA VAL A 63 -0.56 -9.57 -0.97
C VAL A 63 -0.19 -10.50 0.18
N ASP A 64 -1.17 -11.18 0.77
CA ASP A 64 -0.96 -12.16 1.86
C ASP A 64 0.11 -13.20 1.50
N GLN A 65 0.15 -13.64 0.24
CA GLN A 65 1.19 -14.54 -0.28
C GLN A 65 2.62 -13.95 -0.32
N TYR A 66 2.77 -12.63 -0.16
CA TYR A 66 4.06 -11.91 -0.18
C TYR A 66 4.50 -11.44 1.22
N LEU A 67 3.65 -11.63 2.24
CA LEU A 67 3.88 -11.17 3.62
C LEU A 67 4.52 -12.25 4.50
#